data_AF-A0A0G4LHH0-F1
#
_entry.id   AF-A0A0G4LHH0-F1
#
_cell.length_a   1.000
_cell.length_b   1.000
_cell.length_c   1.000
_cell.angle_alpha   90.00
_cell.angle_beta   90.00
_cell.angle_gamma   90.00
#
_symmetry.space_group_name_H-M   'P 1'
#
loop_
_entity.id
_entity.type
_entity.pdbx_description
1 polymer ?
#
loop_
_entity_poly.entity_id
_entity_poly.type
_entity_poly.pdbx_seq_one_letter_code
_entity_poly.pdbx_strand_id
1 'polypeptide(L)'
;MSHTKNNEGMDVCLSSHLYGNINWTCSTLRKRFRFVSGNTSAVSLMPSSPGTAKEAQVLEERTRGPTPTSNASNTPLANEPDYFGVELQPEISMDLVPTGDSAMQNGVDECLEERHHSDEFTQHVFKAGLLRPSFDWTRITITPELSEHILFARNTDWGATSLGPLEYWSADLRAMANMVMGSPHPAALYWGPEFVTIYNEAYIELAGQKHPSLMGMRYADAWSEIWDDLQPIMQSAWDSGQSTLKNDNQLFIDRHGFTEEAFFSWSLVPLVGSDGEVVGIYNPAFENTRRKVNERRMLTLREVGEKTAAARDVRSFWPRQSTWRGTRISRSRRTGRRTLRPLRPR
;
A
#
# COMPACT_ATOMS: atom_id res chain seq x y z
N MET A 1 -17.90 -34.27 -18.84
CA MET A 1 -19.13 -34.70 -19.55
C MET A 1 -19.48 -33.61 -20.57
N SER A 2 -19.24 -33.86 -21.86
CA SER A 2 -19.58 -32.92 -22.93
C SER A 2 -21.09 -32.97 -23.18
N HIS A 3 -21.75 -31.81 -23.22
CA HIS A 3 -23.20 -31.70 -23.35
C HIS A 3 -23.56 -31.55 -24.83
N THR A 4 -24.03 -32.63 -25.45
CA THR A 4 -24.54 -32.62 -26.83
C THR A 4 -26.02 -32.19 -26.85
N LYS A 5 -26.39 -31.37 -27.84
CA LYS A 5 -27.80 -31.07 -28.16
C LYS A 5 -27.92 -31.16 -29.68
N ASN A 6 -28.83 -32.01 -30.17
CA ASN A 6 -29.07 -32.26 -31.60
C ASN A 6 -27.86 -32.82 -32.39
N ASN A 7 -27.13 -33.78 -31.80
CA ASN A 7 -26.06 -34.54 -32.47
C ASN A 7 -24.89 -33.76 -33.12
N GLU A 8 -24.82 -32.44 -32.95
CA GLU A 8 -23.66 -31.63 -33.30
C GLU A 8 -22.88 -31.25 -32.03
N GLY A 9 -21.58 -31.57 -32.01
CA GLY A 9 -20.68 -31.12 -30.95
C GLY A 9 -20.55 -29.59 -31.00
N MET A 10 -20.94 -28.90 -29.92
CA MET A 10 -20.92 -27.43 -29.84
C MET A 10 -19.54 -26.85 -29.48
N ASP A 11 -18.51 -27.70 -29.36
CA ASP A 11 -17.15 -27.30 -29.02
C ASP A 11 -16.28 -27.36 -30.29
N VAL A 12 -15.90 -26.19 -30.79
CA VAL A 12 -14.97 -26.07 -31.92
C VAL A 12 -13.58 -25.82 -31.34
N CYS A 13 -12.69 -26.82 -31.48
CA CYS A 13 -11.27 -26.67 -31.21
C CYS A 13 -10.60 -26.08 -32.46
N LEU A 14 -10.03 -24.88 -32.34
CA LEU A 14 -9.28 -24.25 -33.43
C LEU A 14 -7.82 -24.73 -33.40
N SER A 15 -7.16 -24.71 -34.56
CA SER A 15 -5.76 -25.16 -34.73
C SER A 15 -4.81 -24.45 -33.76
N SER A 16 -3.90 -25.20 -33.15
CA SER A 16 -2.90 -24.67 -32.22
C SER A 16 -1.83 -23.83 -32.94
N HIS A 17 -1.31 -22.80 -32.27
CA HIS A 17 -0.28 -21.91 -32.79
C HIS A 17 0.90 -21.81 -31.83
N LEU A 18 2.11 -22.02 -32.33
CA LEU A 18 3.34 -21.93 -31.55
C LEU A 18 3.87 -20.49 -31.61
N TYR A 19 4.02 -19.84 -30.45
CA TYR A 19 4.62 -18.51 -30.35
C TYR A 19 5.41 -18.39 -29.05
N GLY A 20 6.70 -18.03 -29.15
CA GLY A 20 7.58 -17.84 -28.00
C GLY A 20 7.82 -19.11 -27.17
N ASN A 21 7.99 -20.28 -27.79
CA ASN A 21 8.12 -21.59 -27.13
C ASN A 21 6.92 -22.02 -26.27
N ILE A 22 5.79 -21.34 -26.43
CA ILE A 22 4.51 -21.69 -25.81
C ILE A 22 3.57 -22.15 -26.94
N ASN A 23 2.97 -23.32 -26.77
CA ASN A 23 1.96 -23.81 -27.68
C ASN A 23 0.59 -23.27 -27.26
N TRP A 24 0.02 -22.38 -28.07
CA TRP A 24 -1.27 -21.74 -27.79
C TRP A 24 -2.40 -22.51 -28.44
N THR A 25 -3.42 -22.81 -27.65
CA THR A 25 -4.65 -23.48 -28.09
C THR A 25 -5.85 -22.57 -27.81
N CYS A 26 -6.83 -22.56 -28.70
CA CYS A 26 -8.04 -21.76 -28.57
C CYS A 26 -9.28 -22.64 -28.73
N SER A 27 -10.19 -22.58 -27.77
CA SER A 27 -11.48 -23.26 -27.82
C SER A 27 -12.63 -22.29 -27.59
N THR A 28 -13.74 -22.50 -28.31
CA THR A 28 -14.95 -21.68 -28.15
C THR A 28 -16.05 -22.51 -27.52
N LEU A 29 -16.49 -22.11 -26.32
CA LEU A 29 -17.57 -22.76 -25.59
C LEU A 29 -18.91 -22.09 -25.94
N ARG A 30 -19.90 -22.90 -26.37
CA ARG A 30 -21.28 -22.46 -26.67
C ARG A 30 -21.37 -21.28 -27.65
N LYS A 31 -20.39 -21.14 -28.56
CA LYS A 31 -20.27 -20.01 -29.51
C LYS A 31 -20.23 -18.61 -28.87
N ARG A 32 -20.02 -18.50 -27.55
CA ARG A 32 -20.13 -17.22 -26.83
C ARG A 32 -18.88 -16.84 -26.03
N PHE A 33 -18.12 -17.83 -25.55
CA PHE A 33 -16.93 -17.60 -24.74
C PHE A 33 -15.72 -18.26 -25.41
N ARG A 34 -14.66 -17.47 -25.66
CA ARG A 34 -13.39 -17.96 -26.19
C ARG A 34 -12.39 -18.12 -25.04
N PHE A 35 -11.76 -19.28 -24.99
CA PHE A 35 -10.71 -19.61 -24.04
C PHE A 35 -9.42 -19.84 -24.82
N VAL A 36 -8.35 -19.13 -24.42
CA VAL A 36 -7.02 -19.27 -24.99
C VAL A 36 -6.10 -19.79 -23.88
N SER A 37 -5.38 -20.88 -24.15
CA SER A 37 -4.48 -21.53 -23.19
C SER A 37 -3.12 -21.77 -23.82
N GLY A 38 -2.05 -21.39 -23.15
CA GLY A 38 -0.67 -21.70 -23.54
C GLY A 38 -0.13 -22.89 -22.76
N ASN A 39 0.50 -23.84 -23.43
CA ASN A 39 1.22 -24.94 -22.80
C ASN A 39 2.71 -24.88 -23.14
N THR A 40 3.56 -24.87 -22.13
CA THR A 40 5.02 -24.98 -22.25
C THR A 40 5.40 -26.45 -22.12
N SER A 41 5.69 -27.13 -23.23
CA SER A 41 6.19 -28.50 -23.15
C SER A 41 7.60 -28.49 -22.55
N ALA A 42 7.73 -28.90 -21.29
CA ALA A 42 9.03 -29.16 -20.67
C ALA A 42 9.61 -30.45 -21.28
N VAL A 43 10.45 -30.29 -22.31
CA VAL A 43 11.26 -31.38 -22.85
C VAL A 43 12.73 -31.07 -22.55
N SER A 44 13.23 -31.80 -21.55
CA SER A 44 14.60 -32.35 -21.43
C SER A 44 15.78 -31.41 -21.24
N LEU A 45 16.15 -31.19 -19.97
CA LEU A 45 17.55 -31.18 -19.53
C LEU A 45 17.67 -32.13 -18.33
N MET A 46 17.86 -33.43 -18.60
CA MET A 46 18.33 -34.39 -17.60
C MET A 46 19.73 -34.82 -17.99
N PRO A 47 20.76 -34.60 -17.15
CA PRO A 47 22.02 -35.31 -17.27
C PRO A 47 21.82 -36.76 -16.79
N SER A 48 22.21 -37.69 -17.64
CA SER A 48 22.23 -39.13 -17.42
C SER A 48 23.26 -39.55 -16.35
N SER A 49 22.85 -40.39 -15.38
CA SER A 49 23.56 -41.61 -14.98
C SER A 49 22.79 -42.43 -13.92
N PRO A 50 23.05 -43.76 -13.80
CA PRO A 50 22.02 -44.77 -13.55
C PRO A 50 22.04 -45.34 -12.13
N GLY A 51 20.90 -45.88 -11.66
CA GLY A 51 20.92 -46.71 -10.45
C GLY A 51 19.55 -47.07 -9.85
N THR A 52 18.96 -48.14 -10.37
CA THR A 52 18.09 -49.12 -9.69
C THR A 52 16.79 -48.67 -9.00
N ALA A 53 15.69 -49.15 -9.58
CA ALA A 53 14.34 -49.17 -9.05
C ALA A 53 14.20 -49.94 -7.73
N LYS A 54 13.26 -49.50 -6.89
CA LYS A 54 12.36 -50.37 -6.12
C LYS A 54 11.09 -49.62 -5.75
N GLU A 55 9.96 -50.15 -6.21
CA GLU A 55 8.61 -49.89 -5.71
C GLU A 55 8.47 -50.27 -4.24
N ALA A 56 7.67 -49.50 -3.48
CA ALA A 56 6.73 -50.06 -2.51
C ALA A 56 5.75 -48.98 -2.03
N GLN A 57 4.47 -49.31 -2.11
CA GLN A 57 3.35 -48.66 -1.42
C GLN A 57 3.55 -48.70 0.10
N VAL A 58 2.90 -47.82 0.87
CA VAL A 58 2.05 -48.16 2.03
C VAL A 58 1.43 -46.90 2.67
N LEU A 59 0.20 -47.12 3.11
CA LEU A 59 -0.85 -46.27 3.69
C LEU A 59 -0.56 -45.85 5.15
N GLU A 60 -1.19 -44.73 5.56
CA GLU A 60 -1.58 -44.25 6.90
C GLU A 60 -0.87 -44.80 8.17
N GLU A 61 -0.46 -43.89 9.08
CA GLU A 61 -0.99 -43.93 10.45
C GLU A 61 -0.77 -42.63 11.25
N ARG A 62 -1.79 -42.30 12.04
CA ARG A 62 -1.93 -41.14 12.90
C ARG A 62 -1.81 -41.61 14.35
N THR A 63 -0.76 -41.24 15.08
CA THR A 63 -0.79 -41.32 16.55
C THR A 63 0.13 -40.34 17.28
N ARG A 64 -0.30 -40.00 18.49
CA ARG A 64 0.09 -38.88 19.36
C ARG A 64 1.35 -39.14 20.21
N GLY A 65 2.13 -38.06 20.38
CA GLY A 65 2.85 -37.63 21.61
C GLY A 65 4.18 -38.34 21.96
N PRO A 66 4.99 -37.84 22.92
CA PRO A 66 4.87 -36.62 23.75
C PRO A 66 6.13 -35.70 23.75
N THR A 67 6.00 -34.52 24.38
CA THR A 67 7.06 -33.56 24.72
C THR A 67 8.10 -34.14 25.70
N PRO A 68 9.37 -33.69 25.65
CA PRO A 68 10.16 -33.55 26.86
C PRO A 68 10.77 -32.14 27.04
N THR A 69 10.86 -31.80 28.32
CA THR A 69 11.39 -30.59 28.95
C THR A 69 12.91 -30.43 28.84
N SER A 70 13.31 -29.16 28.87
CA SER A 70 14.61 -28.56 29.28
C SER A 70 15.80 -29.47 29.59
N ASN A 71 16.96 -29.17 28.96
CA ASN A 71 18.11 -28.58 29.66
C ASN A 71 19.17 -28.11 28.66
N ALA A 72 19.78 -26.98 28.99
CA ALA A 72 20.80 -26.28 28.23
C ALA A 72 22.18 -26.96 28.33
N SER A 73 22.93 -26.94 27.23
CA SER A 73 24.39 -26.87 27.23
C SER A 73 24.90 -26.26 25.92
N ASN A 74 25.73 -25.23 26.07
CA ASN A 74 26.37 -24.46 25.02
C ASN A 74 27.51 -25.25 24.36
N THR A 75 27.54 -25.30 23.02
CA THR A 75 28.78 -25.25 22.22
C THR A 75 28.48 -24.77 20.80
N PRO A 76 29.19 -23.77 20.25
CA PRO A 76 28.94 -23.23 18.92
C PRO A 76 29.70 -24.02 17.84
N LEU A 77 29.02 -24.40 16.76
CA LEU A 77 29.65 -25.03 15.60
C LEU A 77 29.13 -24.40 14.29
N ALA A 78 30.10 -23.79 13.60
CA ALA A 78 30.25 -23.60 12.16
C ALA A 78 29.24 -22.71 11.40
N ASN A 79 29.82 -21.66 10.81
CA ASN A 79 29.23 -20.67 9.91
C ASN A 79 28.60 -21.31 8.66
N GLU A 80 27.31 -21.07 8.43
CA GLU A 80 26.71 -21.02 7.09
C GLU A 80 26.76 -19.58 6.57
N PRO A 81 27.02 -19.34 5.27
CA PRO A 81 27.15 -17.99 4.73
C PRO A 81 25.78 -17.31 4.55
N ASP A 82 25.67 -16.12 5.12
CA ASP A 82 24.48 -15.26 5.04
C ASP A 82 24.29 -14.66 3.64
N TYR A 83 23.02 -14.52 3.27
CA TYR A 83 22.44 -14.16 1.97
C TYR A 83 22.73 -12.72 1.47
N PHE A 84 23.62 -11.96 2.11
CA PHE A 84 23.99 -10.60 1.70
C PHE A 84 25.37 -10.61 1.03
N GLY A 85 25.39 -10.27 -0.25
CA GLY A 85 26.60 -10.16 -1.07
C GLY A 85 27.61 -9.17 -0.50
N VAL A 86 28.89 -9.53 -0.61
CA VAL A 86 30.03 -8.68 -0.24
C VAL A 86 30.15 -7.54 -1.24
N GLU A 87 29.99 -6.31 -0.76
CA GLU A 87 30.32 -5.09 -1.48
C GLU A 87 31.80 -4.76 -1.24
N LEU A 88 32.62 -4.81 -2.29
CA LEU A 88 34.04 -4.46 -2.25
C LEU A 88 34.19 -2.96 -2.03
N GLN A 89 34.67 -2.54 -0.85
CA GLN A 89 35.20 -1.20 -0.64
C GLN A 89 36.68 -1.15 -1.07
N PRO A 90 37.13 -0.13 -1.82
CA PRO A 90 38.54 0.07 -2.08
C PRO A 90 39.20 0.72 -0.85
N GLU A 91 40.22 0.05 -0.33
CA GLU A 91 41.09 0.55 0.75
C GLU A 91 41.84 1.81 0.30
N ILE A 92 41.72 2.90 1.07
CA ILE A 92 42.73 3.97 1.10
C ILE A 92 43.21 4.06 2.54
N SER A 93 44.42 3.55 2.75
CA SER A 93 45.14 3.58 4.02
C SER A 93 45.55 5.02 4.35
N MET A 94 45.25 5.47 5.57
CA MET A 94 45.60 6.78 6.09
C MET A 94 46.34 6.58 7.40
N ASP A 95 47.66 6.76 7.39
CA ASP A 95 48.49 6.71 8.59
C ASP A 95 49.30 8.00 8.76
N LEU A 96 49.07 8.61 9.93
CA LEU A 96 50.01 9.30 10.84
C LEU A 96 50.41 10.79 10.59
N VAL A 97 49.70 11.64 11.36
CA VAL A 97 50.11 12.78 12.25
C VAL A 97 51.51 13.41 12.10
N PRO A 98 51.63 14.76 12.19
CA PRO A 98 52.86 15.52 11.94
C PRO A 98 53.76 15.72 13.18
N THR A 99 55.07 15.76 12.97
CA THR A 99 56.07 16.31 13.91
C THR A 99 57.15 17.05 13.14
N GLY A 100 57.50 18.25 13.60
CA GLY A 100 58.27 19.25 12.84
C GLY A 100 59.79 19.26 13.00
N ASP A 101 60.33 20.38 12.48
CA ASP A 101 61.67 20.95 12.55
C ASP A 101 62.85 20.23 11.85
N SER A 102 63.28 20.77 10.71
CA SER A 102 64.59 21.46 10.58
C SER A 102 64.95 21.86 9.14
N ALA A 103 65.74 22.93 9.07
CA ALA A 103 66.14 23.72 7.91
C ALA A 103 67.19 23.09 6.97
N MET A 104 67.29 23.67 5.75
CA MET A 104 68.49 23.95 4.91
C MET A 104 68.12 23.74 3.41
N GLN A 105 67.86 24.77 2.59
CA GLN A 105 68.77 25.68 1.86
C GLN A 105 69.12 25.22 0.42
N ASN A 106 69.09 26.18 -0.51
CA ASN A 106 69.48 26.16 -1.95
C ASN A 106 68.43 25.52 -2.89
N GLY A 107 67.82 26.17 -3.90
CA GLY A 107 68.20 27.29 -4.74
C GLY A 107 68.67 26.76 -6.10
N VAL A 108 67.81 26.77 -7.14
CA VAL A 108 68.12 27.04 -8.57
C VAL A 108 66.79 27.29 -9.32
N ASP A 109 66.83 28.33 -10.14
CA ASP A 109 65.93 28.81 -11.18
C ASP A 109 65.47 27.70 -12.17
N GLU A 110 64.17 27.53 -12.42
CA GLU A 110 63.72 26.94 -13.69
C GLU A 110 62.26 27.32 -14.00
N CYS A 111 62.10 27.89 -15.20
CA CYS A 111 60.87 28.40 -15.80
C CYS A 111 59.70 27.42 -15.68
N LEU A 112 58.64 27.81 -14.97
CA LEU A 112 57.33 27.18 -15.09
C LEU A 112 56.36 28.20 -15.67
N GLU A 113 56.09 28.03 -16.96
CA GLU A 113 54.96 28.60 -17.67
C GLU A 113 53.71 28.49 -16.78
N GLU A 114 53.11 29.64 -16.48
CA GLU A 114 51.74 29.71 -15.98
C GLU A 114 50.82 29.03 -16.99
N ARG A 115 50.60 27.72 -16.82
CA ARG A 115 49.45 27.05 -17.43
C ARG A 115 48.21 27.57 -16.71
N HIS A 116 47.72 28.71 -17.17
CA HIS A 116 46.33 29.10 -17.05
C HIS A 116 45.48 28.03 -17.76
N HIS A 117 45.23 26.93 -17.06
CA HIS A 117 44.11 26.05 -17.42
C HIS A 117 42.84 26.85 -17.15
N SER A 118 42.11 27.16 -18.21
CA SER A 118 40.87 27.90 -18.14
C SER A 118 39.90 27.19 -17.19
N ASP A 119 39.50 27.91 -16.15
CA ASP A 119 38.49 27.56 -15.14
C ASP A 119 37.08 27.29 -15.72
N GLU A 120 36.95 27.24 -17.04
CA GLU A 120 35.67 27.07 -17.71
C GLU A 120 35.25 25.60 -17.72
N PHE A 121 36.15 24.67 -18.04
CA PHE A 121 35.83 23.24 -18.04
C PHE A 121 35.56 22.72 -16.61
N THR A 122 36.38 23.13 -15.64
CA THR A 122 36.19 22.79 -14.22
C THR A 122 34.88 23.38 -13.69
N GLN A 123 34.52 24.63 -14.03
CA GLN A 123 33.20 25.18 -13.71
C GLN A 123 32.05 24.42 -14.37
N HIS A 124 32.21 23.98 -15.61
CA HIS A 124 31.17 23.22 -16.32
C HIS A 124 31.00 21.81 -15.73
N VAL A 125 32.08 21.13 -15.35
CA VAL A 125 32.02 19.81 -14.69
C VAL A 125 31.43 19.95 -13.28
N PHE A 126 31.74 21.01 -12.53
CA PHE A 126 31.07 21.30 -11.27
C PHE A 126 29.58 21.63 -11.46
N LYS A 127 29.22 22.48 -12.44
CA LYS A 127 27.82 22.75 -12.78
C LYS A 127 27.06 21.50 -13.24
N ALA A 128 27.71 20.61 -13.99
CA ALA A 128 27.13 19.36 -14.46
C ALA A 128 27.01 18.30 -13.35
N GLY A 129 27.93 18.29 -12.37
CA GLY A 129 27.85 17.44 -11.18
C GLY A 129 26.87 17.94 -10.10
N LEU A 130 26.44 19.21 -10.16
CA LEU A 130 25.57 19.87 -9.17
C LEU A 130 24.07 19.78 -9.48
N LEU A 131 23.66 19.33 -10.66
CA LEU A 131 22.24 19.12 -11.00
C LEU A 131 21.84 17.67 -10.74
N ARG A 132 22.01 17.21 -9.49
CA ARG A 132 21.29 15.99 -9.09
C ARG A 132 19.78 16.28 -9.20
N PRO A 133 19.00 15.42 -9.87
CA PRO A 133 17.56 15.61 -9.93
C PRO A 133 17.00 15.63 -8.50
N SER A 134 16.33 16.72 -8.15
CA SER A 134 15.57 16.82 -6.90
C SER A 134 14.25 16.12 -7.09
N PHE A 135 13.94 15.17 -6.22
CA PHE A 135 12.65 14.47 -6.18
C PHE A 135 11.73 15.00 -5.06
N ASP A 136 12.15 16.07 -4.39
CA ASP A 136 11.35 16.73 -3.35
C ASP A 136 10.26 17.55 -4.01
N TRP A 137 9.01 17.06 -3.99
CA TRP A 137 7.90 17.75 -4.65
C TRP A 137 7.69 19.17 -4.10
N THR A 138 8.12 19.46 -2.87
CA THR A 138 8.01 20.79 -2.24
C THR A 138 9.03 21.80 -2.78
N ARG A 139 10.10 21.34 -3.44
CA ARG A 139 11.20 22.17 -3.95
C ARG A 139 11.52 21.93 -5.42
N ILE A 140 10.90 20.94 -6.05
CA ILE A 140 11.09 20.64 -7.46
C ILE A 140 10.71 21.85 -8.30
N THR A 141 11.51 22.10 -9.33
CA THR A 141 11.20 23.11 -10.35
C THR A 141 9.90 22.71 -11.04
N ILE A 142 8.96 23.64 -11.14
CA ILE A 142 7.68 23.39 -11.81
C ILE A 142 7.96 23.28 -13.31
N THR A 143 7.74 22.09 -13.86
CA THR A 143 7.80 21.83 -15.30
C THR A 143 6.50 21.20 -15.80
N PRO A 144 6.20 21.29 -17.11
CA PRO A 144 4.97 20.72 -17.68
C PRO A 144 4.86 19.19 -17.56
N GLU A 145 5.98 18.48 -17.31
CA GLU A 145 6.04 17.02 -17.23
C GLU A 145 5.71 16.46 -15.84
N LEU A 146 5.51 17.32 -14.84
CA LEU A 146 5.13 16.89 -13.49
C LEU A 146 3.70 16.33 -13.47
N SER A 147 3.44 15.38 -12.55
CA SER A 147 2.08 14.88 -12.30
C SER A 147 1.15 16.05 -11.98
N GLU A 148 -0.07 16.02 -12.54
CA GLU A 148 -1.13 17.00 -12.28
C GLU A 148 -1.41 17.15 -10.79
N HIS A 149 -1.33 16.06 -10.03
CA HIS A 149 -1.56 16.07 -8.59
C HIS A 149 -0.44 16.78 -7.82
N ILE A 150 0.82 16.66 -8.26
CA ILE A 150 1.95 17.40 -7.69
C ILE A 150 1.79 18.90 -8.00
N LEU A 151 1.43 19.26 -9.23
CA LEU A 151 1.15 20.64 -9.63
C LEU A 151 0.01 21.24 -8.79
N PHE A 152 -1.06 20.48 -8.59
CA PHE A 152 -2.17 20.85 -7.71
C PHE A 152 -1.70 21.13 -6.27
N ALA A 153 -0.92 20.21 -5.67
CA ALA A 153 -0.38 20.40 -4.32
C ALA A 153 0.57 21.61 -4.26
N ARG A 154 1.33 21.90 -5.32
CA ARG A 154 2.23 23.06 -5.40
C ARG A 154 1.50 24.39 -5.54
N ASN A 155 0.35 24.39 -6.18
CA ASN A 155 -0.50 25.57 -6.36
C ASN A 155 -1.48 25.80 -5.19
N THR A 156 -1.48 24.92 -4.19
CA THR A 156 -2.27 25.11 -2.97
C THR A 156 -1.67 26.23 -2.12
N ASP A 157 -2.51 27.14 -1.62
CA ASP A 157 -2.08 28.22 -0.73
C ASP A 157 -1.82 27.70 0.69
N TRP A 158 -0.64 27.11 0.89
CA TRP A 158 -0.20 26.61 2.20
C TRP A 158 -0.01 27.73 3.23
N GLY A 159 0.24 28.97 2.78
CA GLY A 159 0.37 30.14 3.64
C GLY A 159 -0.92 30.50 4.39
N ALA A 160 -2.08 30.14 3.83
CA ALA A 160 -3.38 30.28 4.49
C ALA A 160 -3.68 29.18 5.53
N THR A 161 -2.83 28.14 5.62
CA THR A 161 -2.98 27.03 6.57
C THR A 161 -2.05 27.22 7.79
N SER A 162 -2.30 26.48 8.87
CA SER A 162 -1.41 26.46 10.04
C SER A 162 -0.02 25.84 9.78
N LEU A 163 0.18 25.18 8.64
CA LEU A 163 1.52 24.70 8.21
C LEU A 163 2.40 25.84 7.69
N GLY A 164 1.79 26.94 7.26
CA GLY A 164 2.47 28.05 6.62
C GLY A 164 3.04 27.73 5.24
N PRO A 165 3.73 28.70 4.61
CA PRO A 165 4.30 28.55 3.28
C PRO A 165 5.30 27.39 3.19
N LEU A 166 5.36 26.74 2.02
CA LEU A 166 6.22 25.58 1.75
C LEU A 166 7.69 25.85 2.08
N GLU A 167 8.17 27.09 1.98
CA GLU A 167 9.55 27.51 2.26
C GLU A 167 9.93 27.29 3.72
N TYR A 168 8.96 27.42 4.63
CA TYR A 168 9.16 27.33 6.08
C TYR A 168 8.86 25.95 6.67
N TRP A 169 8.43 25.00 5.84
CA TRP A 169 8.19 23.63 6.30
C TRP A 169 9.46 22.99 6.87
N SER A 170 9.31 22.39 8.05
CA SER A 170 10.38 21.64 8.73
C SER A 170 10.87 20.47 7.88
N ALA A 171 12.08 19.99 8.18
CA ALA A 171 12.63 18.83 7.50
C ALA A 171 11.74 17.59 7.68
N ASP A 172 11.20 17.37 8.87
CA ASP A 172 10.32 16.25 9.19
C ASP A 172 9.02 16.28 8.36
N LEU A 173 8.36 17.44 8.29
CA LEU A 173 7.16 17.61 7.47
C LEU A 173 7.45 17.34 6.00
N ARG A 174 8.54 17.91 5.45
CA ARG A 174 8.92 17.66 4.05
C ARG A 174 9.19 16.18 3.80
N ALA A 175 9.94 15.51 4.67
CA ALA A 175 10.27 14.10 4.51
C ALA A 175 8.99 13.25 4.48
N MET A 176 8.08 13.47 5.43
CA MET A 176 6.82 12.71 5.52
C MET A 176 5.86 13.05 4.38
N ALA A 177 5.77 14.31 3.98
CA ALA A 177 4.95 14.72 2.84
C ALA A 177 5.47 14.10 1.53
N ASN A 178 6.79 14.01 1.34
CA ASN A 178 7.38 13.31 0.19
C ASN A 178 7.10 11.81 0.22
N MET A 179 7.22 11.18 1.40
CA MET A 179 6.87 9.77 1.59
C MET A 179 5.41 9.49 1.19
N VAL A 180 4.47 10.33 1.65
CA VAL A 180 3.05 10.16 1.31
C VAL A 180 2.81 10.39 -0.18
N MET A 181 3.31 11.49 -0.75
CA MET A 181 3.12 11.81 -2.17
C MET A 181 3.74 10.78 -3.12
N GLY A 182 4.83 10.12 -2.71
CA GLY A 182 5.47 9.04 -3.47
C GLY A 182 4.87 7.64 -3.24
N SER A 183 3.95 7.47 -2.30
CA SER A 183 3.33 6.16 -2.03
C SER A 183 2.40 5.75 -3.18
N PRO A 184 2.45 4.48 -3.64
CA PRO A 184 1.50 3.96 -4.63
C PRO A 184 0.14 3.57 -4.00
N HIS A 185 0.05 3.53 -2.67
CA HIS A 185 -1.19 3.20 -1.96
C HIS A 185 -1.92 4.46 -1.51
N PRO A 186 -3.27 4.49 -1.50
CA PRO A 186 -4.02 5.64 -1.04
C PRO A 186 -3.64 5.99 0.40
N ALA A 187 -3.10 7.20 0.58
CA ALA A 187 -2.65 7.65 1.87
C ALA A 187 -2.80 9.16 2.06
N ALA A 188 -3.05 9.54 3.31
CA ALA A 188 -3.05 10.90 3.78
C ALA A 188 -2.09 11.08 4.96
N LEU A 189 -1.63 12.30 5.13
CA LEU A 189 -0.86 12.84 6.24
C LEU A 189 -1.71 13.93 6.89
N TYR A 190 -1.83 13.87 8.21
CA TYR A 190 -2.48 14.90 9.01
C TYR A 190 -1.43 15.53 9.92
N TRP A 191 -1.02 16.76 9.61
CA TRP A 191 0.12 17.39 10.28
C TRP A 191 -0.31 18.47 11.26
N GLY A 192 0.41 18.55 12.38
CA GLY A 192 0.16 19.52 13.44
C GLY A 192 -1.11 19.26 14.26
N PRO A 193 -1.35 20.10 15.29
CA PRO A 193 -2.48 19.92 16.21
C PRO A 193 -3.85 20.14 15.56
N GLU A 194 -3.89 20.77 14.38
CA GLU A 194 -5.12 20.96 13.61
C GLU A 194 -5.38 19.85 12.59
N PHE A 195 -4.48 18.86 12.48
CA PHE A 195 -4.58 17.75 11.53
C PHE A 195 -4.77 18.24 10.09
N VAL A 196 -3.90 19.16 9.64
CA VAL A 196 -3.95 19.69 8.27
C VAL A 196 -3.63 18.58 7.28
N THR A 197 -4.49 18.44 6.27
CA THR A 197 -4.49 17.28 5.37
C THR A 197 -3.56 17.48 4.18
N ILE A 198 -2.68 16.51 3.94
CA ILE A 198 -1.89 16.32 2.72
C ILE A 198 -2.13 14.89 2.26
N TYR A 199 -2.47 14.64 0.99
CA TYR A 199 -2.75 13.28 0.51
C TYR A 199 -2.14 13.04 -0.85
N ASN A 200 -1.97 11.78 -1.25
CA ASN A 200 -1.45 11.43 -2.57
C ASN A 200 -2.54 11.23 -3.62
N GLU A 201 -2.14 11.12 -4.89
CA GLU A 201 -3.07 10.98 -6.01
C GLU A 201 -4.01 9.76 -5.85
N ALA A 202 -3.48 8.64 -5.35
CA ALA A 202 -4.28 7.42 -5.11
C ALA A 202 -5.40 7.62 -4.08
N TYR A 203 -5.31 8.65 -3.21
CA TYR A 203 -6.34 8.98 -2.23
C TYR A 203 -7.51 9.78 -2.83
N ILE A 204 -7.41 10.30 -4.07
CA ILE A 204 -8.50 11.07 -4.71
C ILE A 204 -9.79 10.27 -4.77
N GLU A 205 -9.72 8.98 -5.15
CA GLU A 205 -10.91 8.12 -5.22
C GLU A 205 -11.59 7.99 -3.84
N LEU A 206 -10.79 7.94 -2.76
CA LEU A 206 -11.29 7.91 -1.39
C LEU A 206 -11.88 9.27 -0.97
N ALA A 207 -11.24 10.37 -1.35
CA ALA A 207 -11.73 11.71 -1.05
C ALA A 207 -13.06 12.03 -1.78
N GLY A 208 -13.28 11.48 -2.98
CA GLY A 208 -14.47 11.76 -3.79
C GLY A 208 -14.61 13.25 -4.06
N GLN A 209 -15.81 13.83 -3.87
CA GLN A 209 -16.04 15.26 -4.11
C GLN A 209 -15.37 16.20 -3.11
N LYS A 210 -14.69 15.68 -2.08
CA LYS A 210 -13.88 16.51 -1.18
C LYS A 210 -12.57 16.95 -1.85
N HIS A 211 -12.08 16.19 -2.84
CA HIS A 211 -11.06 16.68 -3.76
C HIS A 211 -11.71 17.72 -4.72
N PRO A 212 -11.08 18.89 -4.95
CA PRO A 212 -9.73 19.27 -4.52
C PRO A 212 -9.66 19.94 -3.13
N SER A 213 -10.76 20.49 -2.61
CA SER A 213 -10.76 21.31 -1.38
C SER A 213 -10.08 20.67 -0.16
N LEU A 214 -10.05 19.33 -0.07
CA LEU A 214 -9.43 18.58 1.03
C LEU A 214 -7.95 18.95 1.27
N MET A 215 -7.21 19.37 0.24
CA MET A 215 -5.78 19.67 0.37
C MET A 215 -5.59 20.92 1.22
N GLY A 216 -4.86 20.82 2.33
CA GLY A 216 -4.67 21.91 3.28
C GLY A 216 -5.86 22.15 4.22
N MET A 217 -6.95 21.40 4.12
CA MET A 217 -8.06 21.48 5.09
C MET A 217 -7.75 20.71 6.38
N ARG A 218 -8.34 21.19 7.48
CA ARG A 218 -8.33 20.50 8.78
C ARG A 218 -9.19 19.24 8.69
N TYR A 219 -8.69 18.13 9.23
CA TYR A 219 -9.39 16.84 9.16
C TYR A 219 -10.83 16.90 9.70
N ALA A 220 -11.03 17.60 10.82
CA ALA A 220 -12.33 17.76 11.45
C ALA A 220 -13.36 18.48 10.56
N ASP A 221 -12.90 19.45 9.76
CA ASP A 221 -13.77 20.22 8.86
C ASP A 221 -14.05 19.42 7.59
N ALA A 222 -13.03 18.73 7.05
CA ALA A 222 -13.15 17.95 5.84
C ALA A 222 -13.97 16.67 6.01
N TRP A 223 -13.93 16.04 7.19
CA TRP A 223 -14.61 14.78 7.51
C TRP A 223 -15.62 14.94 8.65
N SER A 224 -16.31 16.08 8.67
CA SER A 224 -17.25 16.46 9.73
C SER A 224 -18.34 15.41 9.99
N GLU A 225 -18.76 14.65 8.98
CA GLU A 225 -19.80 13.63 9.09
C GLU A 225 -19.39 12.40 9.93
N ILE A 226 -18.08 12.15 10.06
CA ILE A 226 -17.51 11.04 10.84
C ILE A 226 -16.59 11.52 11.98
N TRP A 227 -16.44 12.84 12.15
CA TRP A 227 -15.49 13.41 13.09
C TRP A 227 -15.78 13.00 14.53
N ASP A 228 -17.05 13.01 14.97
CA ASP A 228 -17.41 12.65 16.34
C ASP A 228 -16.97 11.22 16.72
N ASP A 229 -16.99 10.29 15.75
CA ASP A 229 -16.56 8.91 15.96
C ASP A 229 -15.03 8.74 15.89
N LEU A 230 -14.34 9.58 15.10
CA LEU A 230 -12.90 9.48 14.87
C LEU A 230 -12.05 10.38 15.79
N GLN A 231 -12.60 11.48 16.29
CA GLN A 231 -11.91 12.43 17.16
C GLN A 231 -11.25 11.74 18.35
N PRO A 232 -11.90 10.83 19.11
CA PRO A 232 -11.26 10.17 20.24
C PRO A 232 -10.07 9.29 19.81
N ILE A 233 -10.13 8.72 18.60
CA ILE A 233 -9.07 7.85 18.07
C ILE A 233 -7.88 8.69 17.62
N MET A 234 -8.14 9.79 16.91
CA MET A 234 -7.12 10.76 16.49
C MET A 234 -6.43 11.37 17.72
N GLN A 235 -7.20 11.80 18.72
CA GLN A 235 -6.67 12.36 19.95
C GLN A 235 -5.86 11.33 20.75
N SER A 236 -6.34 10.09 20.84
CA SER A 236 -5.56 9.02 21.48
C SER A 236 -4.24 8.78 20.76
N ALA A 237 -4.23 8.77 19.44
CA ALA A 237 -3.02 8.59 18.65
C ALA A 237 -2.02 9.75 18.87
N TRP A 238 -2.54 10.98 18.98
CA TRP A 238 -1.77 12.18 19.30
C TRP A 238 -1.19 12.17 20.72
N ASP A 239 -2.02 11.93 21.74
CA ASP A 239 -1.63 12.06 23.15
C ASP A 239 -0.78 10.88 23.65
N SER A 240 -0.98 9.68 23.09
CA SER A 240 -0.31 8.46 23.57
C SER A 240 0.75 7.91 22.63
N GLY A 241 0.84 8.43 21.40
CA GLY A 241 1.70 7.87 20.35
C GLY A 241 1.29 6.46 19.89
N GLN A 242 0.11 5.96 20.28
CA GLN A 242 -0.33 4.62 19.91
C GLN A 242 -0.99 4.57 18.53
N SER A 243 -0.53 3.62 17.71
CA SER A 243 -1.14 3.34 16.41
C SER A 243 -2.46 2.58 16.55
N THR A 244 -3.41 2.89 15.67
CA THR A 244 -4.69 2.16 15.58
C THR A 244 -4.86 1.56 14.19
N LEU A 245 -5.35 0.32 14.11
CA LEU A 245 -5.75 -0.33 12.87
C LEU A 245 -7.23 -0.73 12.95
N LYS A 246 -7.99 -0.43 11.90
CA LYS A 246 -9.36 -0.91 11.72
C LYS A 246 -9.48 -1.61 10.38
N ASN A 247 -10.12 -2.78 10.40
CA ASN A 247 -10.40 -3.56 9.20
C ASN A 247 -11.91 -3.56 8.92
N ASP A 248 -12.29 -3.34 7.66
CA ASP A 248 -13.69 -3.31 7.22
C ASP A 248 -14.58 -2.40 8.09
N ASN A 249 -14.03 -1.26 8.55
CA ASN A 249 -14.76 -0.30 9.37
C ASN A 249 -15.90 0.30 8.56
N GLN A 250 -17.11 0.19 9.10
CA GLN A 250 -18.30 0.73 8.49
C GLN A 250 -18.41 2.21 8.82
N LEU A 251 -18.35 3.06 7.80
CA LEU A 251 -18.49 4.50 7.92
C LEU A 251 -19.62 4.98 7.01
N PHE A 252 -20.29 6.04 7.44
CA PHE A 252 -21.28 6.74 6.64
C PHE A 252 -20.65 8.04 6.19
N ILE A 253 -20.27 8.09 4.92
CA ILE A 253 -19.55 9.23 4.36
C ILE A 253 -20.44 9.97 3.37
N ASP A 254 -20.33 11.29 3.34
CA ASP A 254 -21.01 12.06 2.32
C ASP A 254 -20.15 12.04 1.06
N ARG A 255 -20.58 11.23 0.08
CA ARG A 255 -19.93 11.08 -1.22
C ARG A 255 -20.96 11.16 -2.35
N HIS A 256 -20.65 11.86 -3.44
CA HIS A 256 -21.52 12.06 -4.60
C HIS A 256 -22.85 12.77 -4.30
N GLY A 257 -22.88 13.63 -3.27
CA GLY A 257 -24.08 14.41 -2.91
C GLY A 257 -25.11 13.66 -2.08
N PHE A 258 -24.78 12.47 -1.56
CA PHE A 258 -25.60 11.73 -0.60
C PHE A 258 -24.72 10.97 0.40
N THR A 259 -25.30 10.57 1.53
CA THR A 259 -24.59 9.74 2.52
C THR A 259 -24.58 8.28 2.06
N GLU A 260 -23.40 7.71 1.85
CA GLU A 260 -23.20 6.31 1.45
C GLU A 260 -22.65 5.46 2.60
N GLU A 261 -23.10 4.20 2.66
CA GLU A 261 -22.52 3.17 3.55
C GLU A 261 -21.24 2.63 2.90
N ALA A 262 -20.09 3.01 3.41
CA ALA A 262 -18.78 2.59 2.92
C ALA A 262 -18.03 1.74 3.96
N PHE A 263 -17.09 0.92 3.48
CA PHE A 263 -16.26 0.05 4.33
C PHE A 263 -14.80 0.32 4.07
N PHE A 264 -14.08 0.76 5.09
CA PHE A 264 -12.66 1.09 4.97
C PHE A 264 -11.79 0.24 5.88
N SER A 265 -10.67 -0.22 5.35
CA SER A 265 -9.54 -0.68 6.16
C SER A 265 -8.51 0.43 6.23
N TRP A 266 -8.20 0.92 7.42
CA TRP A 266 -7.31 2.06 7.61
C TRP A 266 -6.49 1.91 8.88
N SER A 267 -5.34 2.58 8.92
CA SER A 267 -4.57 2.77 10.14
C SER A 267 -4.28 4.23 10.42
N LEU A 268 -4.14 4.59 11.70
CA LEU A 268 -3.60 5.87 12.14
C LEU A 268 -2.27 5.58 12.81
N VAL A 269 -1.20 6.11 12.23
CA VAL A 269 0.18 5.88 12.69
C VAL A 269 0.76 7.23 13.11
N PRO A 270 0.94 7.47 14.42
CA PRO A 270 1.59 8.68 14.92
C PRO A 270 3.02 8.80 14.38
N LEU A 271 3.38 10.00 13.97
CA LEU A 271 4.71 10.37 13.53
C LEU A 271 5.37 11.17 14.63
N VAL A 272 6.51 10.67 15.11
CA VAL A 272 7.24 11.26 16.23
C VAL A 272 8.34 12.16 15.69
N GLY A 273 8.36 13.41 16.15
CA GLY A 273 9.36 14.41 15.79
C GLY A 273 10.68 14.22 16.53
N SER A 274 11.64 15.09 16.21
CA SER A 274 12.97 15.07 16.83
C SER A 274 13.00 15.29 18.35
N ASP A 275 11.96 15.90 18.91
CA ASP A 275 11.76 16.14 20.35
C ASP A 275 11.07 14.98 21.08
N GLY A 276 10.67 13.93 20.36
CA GLY A 276 9.95 12.78 20.91
C GLY A 276 8.43 12.99 21.01
N GLU A 277 7.92 14.14 20.58
CA GLU A 277 6.48 14.44 20.57
C GLU A 277 5.84 14.00 19.24
N VAL A 278 4.53 13.74 19.27
CA VAL A 278 3.79 13.46 18.03
C VAL A 278 3.60 14.76 17.24
N VAL A 279 4.05 14.77 16.00
CA VAL A 279 3.99 15.96 15.10
C VAL A 279 2.95 15.81 13.98
N GLY A 280 2.51 14.59 13.73
CA GLY A 280 1.53 14.28 12.70
C GLY A 280 1.04 12.84 12.77
N ILE A 281 0.10 12.51 11.89
CA ILE A 281 -0.49 11.17 11.78
C ILE A 281 -0.48 10.74 10.32
N TYR A 282 0.13 9.59 10.04
CA TYR A 282 0.06 8.93 8.74
C TYR A 282 -1.17 8.01 8.68
N ASN A 283 -1.91 8.09 7.57
CA ASN A 283 -3.16 7.38 7.37
C ASN A 283 -3.25 6.73 5.98
N PRO A 284 -2.79 5.48 5.84
CA PRO A 284 -3.16 4.66 4.69
C PRO A 284 -4.60 4.16 4.86
N ALA A 285 -5.38 4.21 3.79
CA ALA A 285 -6.78 3.79 3.80
C ALA A 285 -7.14 3.06 2.51
N PHE A 286 -7.93 1.99 2.64
CA PHE A 286 -8.35 1.15 1.53
C PHE A 286 -9.86 0.93 1.59
N GLU A 287 -10.54 1.17 0.48
CA GLU A 287 -11.97 0.94 0.40
C GLU A 287 -12.29 -0.51 0.00
N ASN A 288 -13.09 -1.18 0.83
CA ASN A 288 -13.56 -2.55 0.65
C ASN A 288 -15.07 -2.62 0.37
N THR A 289 -15.73 -1.50 0.14
CA THR A 289 -17.20 -1.38 0.03
C THR A 289 -17.79 -2.39 -0.94
N ARG A 290 -17.28 -2.43 -2.18
CA ARG A 290 -17.77 -3.35 -3.21
C ARG A 290 -17.69 -4.82 -2.78
N ARG A 291 -16.56 -5.21 -2.17
CA ARG A 291 -16.36 -6.58 -1.65
C ARG A 291 -17.39 -6.89 -0.55
N LYS A 292 -17.53 -6.01 0.45
CA LYS A 292 -18.47 -6.20 1.58
C LYS A 292 -19.92 -6.22 1.14
N VAL A 293 -20.31 -5.35 0.22
CA VAL A 293 -21.67 -5.32 -0.33
C VAL A 293 -21.96 -6.62 -1.09
N ASN A 294 -21.02 -7.12 -1.88
CA ASN A 294 -21.17 -8.39 -2.59
C ASN A 294 -21.26 -9.59 -1.66
N GLU A 295 -20.42 -9.65 -0.62
CA GLU A 295 -20.51 -10.67 0.45
C GLU A 295 -21.90 -10.64 1.10
N ARG A 296 -22.38 -9.45 1.50
CA ARG A 296 -23.71 -9.27 2.10
C ARG A 296 -24.83 -9.70 1.15
N ARG A 297 -24.73 -9.37 -0.14
CA ARG A 297 -25.69 -9.78 -1.18
C ARG A 297 -25.72 -11.30 -1.34
N MET A 298 -24.56 -11.94 -1.40
CA MET A 298 -24.46 -13.40 -1.54
C MET A 298 -25.05 -14.13 -0.34
N LEU A 299 -24.72 -13.71 0.88
CA LEU A 299 -25.31 -14.28 2.11
C LEU A 299 -26.82 -14.12 2.13
N THR A 300 -27.32 -12.95 1.69
CA THR A 300 -28.76 -12.69 1.60
C THR A 300 -29.43 -13.62 0.59
N LEU A 301 -28.84 -13.79 -0.60
CA LEU A 301 -29.37 -14.67 -1.64
C LEU A 301 -29.39 -16.13 -1.18
N ARG A 302 -28.32 -16.59 -0.53
CA ARG A 302 -28.26 -17.94 0.05
C ARG A 302 -29.37 -18.16 1.06
N GLU A 303 -29.54 -17.25 2.02
CA GLU A 303 -30.56 -17.38 3.07
C GLU A 303 -31.99 -17.34 2.49
N VAL A 304 -32.25 -16.46 1.51
CA VAL A 304 -33.54 -16.42 0.80
C VAL A 304 -33.76 -17.72 0.04
N GLY A 305 -32.74 -18.27 -0.61
CA GLY A 305 -32.78 -19.56 -1.30
C GLY A 305 -33.13 -20.72 -0.36
N GLU A 306 -32.45 -20.82 0.78
CA GLU A 306 -32.70 -21.84 1.81
C GLU A 306 -34.15 -21.78 2.33
N LYS A 307 -34.66 -20.58 2.61
CA LYS A 307 -36.06 -20.40 3.07
C LYS A 307 -37.08 -20.69 1.99
N THR A 308 -36.78 -20.39 0.72
CA THR A 308 -37.66 -20.70 -0.41
C THR A 308 -37.72 -22.20 -0.65
N ALA A 309 -36.57 -22.89 -0.61
CA ALA A 309 -36.50 -24.35 -0.75
C ALA A 309 -37.23 -25.09 0.40
N ALA A 310 -37.24 -24.52 1.61
CA ALA A 310 -37.95 -25.07 2.75
C ALA A 310 -39.47 -24.79 2.74
N ALA A 311 -39.95 -23.84 1.92
CA ALA A 311 -41.37 -23.52 1.83
C ALA A 311 -42.05 -24.50 0.85
N ARG A 312 -43.06 -25.22 1.34
CA ARG A 312 -43.83 -26.18 0.52
C ARG A 312 -45.03 -25.53 -0.19
N ASP A 313 -45.40 -24.31 0.21
CA ASP A 313 -46.49 -23.54 -0.38
C ASP A 313 -46.28 -22.01 -0.19
N VAL A 314 -47.00 -21.19 -0.96
CA VAL A 314 -46.89 -19.72 -0.93
C VAL A 314 -47.37 -19.13 0.41
N ARG A 315 -48.32 -19.78 1.10
CA ARG A 315 -48.86 -19.30 2.39
C ARG A 315 -47.85 -19.44 3.52
N SER A 316 -46.98 -20.45 3.48
CA SER A 316 -45.93 -20.71 4.46
C SER A 316 -44.64 -19.92 4.20
N PHE A 317 -44.50 -19.31 3.02
CA PHE A 317 -43.35 -18.49 2.62
C PHE A 317 -43.36 -17.09 3.28
N TRP A 318 -44.46 -16.34 3.12
CA TRP A 318 -44.53 -14.93 3.57
C TRP A 318 -44.31 -14.72 5.08
N PRO A 319 -44.88 -15.55 5.99
CA PRO A 319 -44.62 -15.43 7.43
C PRO A 319 -43.16 -15.66 7.83
N ARG A 320 -42.40 -16.45 7.04
CA ARG A 320 -40.97 -16.69 7.28
C ARG A 320 -40.11 -15.53 6.77
N GLN A 321 -40.57 -14.85 5.72
CA GLN A 321 -39.89 -13.69 5.15
C GLN A 321 -40.14 -12.40 5.95
N SER A 322 -41.34 -12.22 6.53
CA SER A 322 -41.67 -11.06 7.37
C SER A 322 -40.89 -11.07 8.70
N THR A 323 -40.77 -12.24 9.35
CA THR A 323 -39.94 -12.43 10.55
C THR A 323 -38.45 -12.13 10.26
N TRP A 324 -37.99 -12.43 9.03
CA TRP A 324 -36.65 -12.10 8.58
C TRP A 324 -36.41 -10.60 8.39
N ARG A 325 -37.32 -9.87 7.73
CA ARG A 325 -37.20 -8.40 7.61
C ARG A 325 -37.16 -7.72 8.98
N GLY A 326 -38.00 -8.16 9.93
CA GLY A 326 -38.01 -7.63 11.30
C GLY A 326 -36.70 -7.86 12.07
N THR A 327 -36.09 -9.05 11.92
CA THR A 327 -34.84 -9.40 12.62
C THR A 327 -33.61 -8.68 12.02
N ARG A 328 -33.61 -8.39 10.72
CA ARG A 328 -32.50 -7.70 10.06
C ARG A 328 -32.54 -6.18 10.28
N ILE A 329 -33.72 -5.57 10.24
CA ILE A 329 -33.91 -4.14 10.55
C ILE A 329 -33.52 -3.86 12.00
N SER A 330 -33.84 -4.76 12.94
CA SER A 330 -33.44 -4.61 14.34
C SER A 330 -31.92 -4.78 14.56
N ARG A 331 -31.27 -5.72 13.85
CA ARG A 331 -29.80 -5.89 13.89
C ARG A 331 -29.03 -4.73 13.25
N SER A 332 -29.48 -4.25 12.08
CA SER A 332 -28.92 -3.07 11.41
C SER A 332 -29.09 -1.80 12.24
N ARG A 333 -30.24 -1.62 12.90
CA ARG A 333 -30.43 -0.53 13.86
C ARG A 333 -29.56 -0.66 15.10
N ARG A 334 -29.23 -1.88 15.55
CA ARG A 334 -28.35 -2.09 16.72
C ARG A 334 -26.87 -1.81 16.42
N THR A 335 -26.43 -2.04 15.20
CA THR A 335 -25.08 -1.66 14.74
C THR A 335 -24.98 -0.17 14.41
N GLY A 336 -26.07 0.48 13.96
CA GLY A 336 -26.10 1.93 13.71
C GLY A 336 -26.49 2.83 14.89
N ARG A 337 -27.12 2.31 15.97
CA ARG A 337 -27.53 3.12 17.16
C ARG A 337 -26.46 3.27 18.23
N ARG A 338 -25.20 3.02 17.93
CA ARG A 338 -24.14 3.17 18.94
C ARG A 338 -23.52 4.56 19.04
N THR A 339 -24.06 5.61 18.42
CA THR A 339 -23.71 7.02 18.73
C THR A 339 -24.75 8.01 18.19
N LEU A 340 -25.93 8.10 18.80
CA LEU A 340 -26.76 9.31 18.70
C LEU A 340 -27.41 9.56 20.06
N ARG A 341 -26.75 10.37 20.89
CA ARG A 341 -27.38 10.94 22.10
C ARG A 341 -28.34 12.06 21.66
N PRO A 342 -29.55 12.14 22.24
CA PRO A 342 -30.46 13.24 21.95
C PRO A 342 -29.96 14.54 22.60
N LEU A 343 -29.86 15.59 21.79
CA LEU A 343 -29.70 16.97 22.24
C LEU A 343 -30.85 17.32 23.19
N ARG A 344 -30.54 17.73 24.42
CA ARG A 344 -31.52 18.33 25.34
C ARG A 344 -31.79 19.78 24.89
N PRO A 345 -33.05 20.22 24.81
CA PRO A 345 -33.36 21.63 24.58
C PRO A 345 -33.03 22.45 25.84
N ARG A 346 -32.53 23.67 25.64
CA ARG A 346 -32.45 24.73 26.65
C ARG A 346 -33.82 25.35 26.88
#